data_AF-A0A7S2PSU6-F1
#
_entry.id   AF-A0A7S2PSU6-F1
#
_cell.length_a   1.000
_cell.length_b   1.000
_cell.length_c   1.000
_cell.angle_alpha   90.00
_cell.angle_beta   90.00
_cell.angle_gamma   90.00
#
_symmetry.space_group_name_H-M   'P 1'
#
loop_
_entity.id
_entity.type
_entity.pdbx_description
1 polymer ?
#
loop_
_entity_poly.entity_id
_entity_poly.type
_entity_poly.pdbx_seq_one_letter_code
_entity_poly.pdbx_strand_id
1 'polypeptide(L)'
;VYSYNSNHLQIAAAVSVAATGLDIQGVIHKYLVVPYNMTGSFYMGKCPDFGGSLITTGEDYEKFLYGLLSYTTLPRPLIEASEEDATPFMSDFYTLYGDYGFGHFLLCFDSVDGMTD
;
A
#
# COMPACT_ATOMS: atom_id res chain seq x y z
N VAL A 1 3.82 21.70 3.84
CA VAL A 1 3.93 20.98 5.14
C VAL A 1 3.43 19.57 4.91
N TYR A 2 4.32 18.59 5.01
CA TYR A 2 3.96 17.17 4.98
C TYR A 2 3.60 16.71 6.38
N SER A 3 2.65 15.79 6.51
CA SER A 3 2.29 15.17 7.78
C SER A 3 1.83 13.74 7.54
N TYR A 4 2.63 12.78 8.01
CA TYR A 4 2.21 11.38 8.05
C TYR A 4 0.98 11.24 8.96
N ASN A 5 -0.12 10.75 8.40
CA ASN A 5 -1.37 10.50 9.12
C ASN A 5 -2.12 9.36 8.45
N SER A 6 -2.92 8.55 9.15
CA SER A 6 -3.67 7.46 8.50
C SER A 6 -4.98 7.93 7.83
N ASN A 7 -5.34 9.21 7.95
CA ASN A 7 -6.63 9.72 7.46
C ASN A 7 -6.74 9.71 5.93
N HIS A 8 -5.62 9.91 5.23
CA HIS A 8 -5.62 9.84 3.76
C HIS A 8 -5.98 8.43 3.25
N LEU A 9 -5.62 7.37 3.99
CA LEU A 9 -5.99 6.00 3.65
C LEU A 9 -7.50 5.77 3.80
N GLN A 10 -8.14 6.44 4.77
CA GLN A 10 -9.61 6.41 4.90
C GLN A 10 -10.32 7.09 3.73
N ILE A 11 -9.74 8.18 3.21
CA ILE A 11 -10.25 8.83 2.00
C ILE A 11 -10.08 7.91 0.79
N ALA A 12 -8.93 7.27 0.63
CA ALA A 12 -8.69 6.31 -0.44
C ALA A 12 -9.68 5.13 -0.39
N ALA A 13 -10.00 4.63 0.81
CA ALA A 13 -11.02 3.61 1.01
C ALA A 13 -12.41 4.09 0.56
N ALA A 14 -12.81 5.31 0.93
CA ALA A 14 -14.09 5.89 0.51
C ALA A 14 -14.19 6.07 -1.02
N VAL A 15 -13.11 6.53 -1.67
CA VAL A 15 -13.02 6.63 -3.13
C VAL A 15 -13.16 5.25 -3.77
N SER A 16 -12.51 4.23 -3.22
CA SER A 16 -12.58 2.85 -3.74
C SER A 16 -13.99 2.27 -3.64
N VAL A 17 -14.67 2.48 -2.52
CA VAL A 17 -16.08 2.10 -2.32
C VAL A 17 -16.97 2.82 -3.34
N ALA A 18 -16.80 4.13 -3.51
CA ALA A 18 -17.60 4.92 -4.45
C ALA A 18 -17.37 4.49 -5.91
N ALA A 19 -16.13 4.20 -6.29
CA ALA A 19 -15.78 3.81 -7.66
C ALA A 19 -16.24 2.39 -8.04
N THR A 20 -16.30 1.48 -7.07
CA THR A 20 -16.61 0.06 -7.31
C THR A 20 -18.07 -0.30 -7.01
N GLY A 21 -18.75 0.49 -6.19
CA GLY A 21 -20.07 0.16 -5.65
C GLY A 21 -20.06 -0.99 -4.63
N LEU A 22 -18.88 -1.50 -4.27
CA LEU A 22 -18.72 -2.53 -3.26
C LEU A 22 -18.60 -1.90 -1.87
N ASP A 23 -19.00 -2.63 -0.82
CA ASP A 23 -18.57 -2.25 0.53
C ASP A 23 -17.06 -2.47 0.69
N ILE A 24 -16.49 -1.91 1.77
CA ILE A 24 -15.03 -1.92 1.93
C ILE A 24 -14.46 -3.35 2.04
N GLN A 25 -15.22 -4.28 2.62
CA GLN A 25 -14.81 -5.68 2.73
C GLN A 25 -14.81 -6.36 1.36
N GLY A 26 -15.79 -6.05 0.51
CA GLY A 26 -15.82 -6.46 -0.88
C GLY A 26 -14.67 -5.90 -1.71
N VAL A 27 -14.30 -4.63 -1.49
CA VAL A 27 -13.10 -4.02 -2.11
C VAL A 27 -11.85 -4.77 -1.69
N ILE A 28 -11.61 -4.94 -0.39
CA ILE A 28 -10.46 -5.67 0.16
C ILE A 28 -10.41 -7.09 -0.41
N HIS A 29 -11.52 -7.81 -0.37
CA HIS A 29 -11.58 -9.19 -0.83
C HIS A 29 -11.25 -9.29 -2.32
N LYS A 30 -11.85 -8.43 -3.15
CA LYS A 30 -11.71 -8.48 -4.61
C LYS A 30 -10.33 -8.01 -5.10
N TYR A 31 -9.76 -6.99 -4.48
CA TYR A 31 -8.56 -6.31 -4.99
C TYR A 31 -7.27 -6.60 -4.20
N LEU A 32 -7.36 -7.13 -2.98
CA LEU A 32 -6.20 -7.50 -2.17
C LEU A 32 -6.16 -9.01 -1.87
N VAL A 33 -7.19 -9.55 -1.20
CA VAL A 33 -7.10 -10.93 -0.69
C VAL A 33 -7.12 -11.98 -1.79
N VAL A 34 -8.08 -11.90 -2.71
CA VAL A 34 -8.22 -12.88 -3.80
C VAL A 34 -7.04 -12.82 -4.80
N PRO A 35 -6.62 -11.65 -5.30
CA PRO A 35 -5.55 -11.59 -6.31
C PRO A 35 -4.20 -12.09 -5.81
N TYR A 36 -3.92 -11.93 -4.52
CA TYR A 36 -2.67 -12.36 -3.90
C TYR A 36 -2.79 -13.68 -3.11
N ASN A 37 -3.96 -14.34 -3.17
CA ASN A 37 -4.21 -15.60 -2.46
C ASN A 37 -3.89 -15.54 -0.94
N MET A 38 -4.29 -14.45 -0.29
CA MET A 38 -4.00 -14.16 1.12
C MET A 38 -5.07 -14.73 2.06
N THR A 39 -5.22 -16.05 2.10
CA THR A 39 -6.38 -16.72 2.71
C THR A 39 -6.52 -16.58 4.23
N GLY A 40 -5.45 -16.23 4.94
CA GLY A 40 -5.42 -15.96 6.37
C GLY A 40 -5.42 -14.46 6.71
N SER A 41 -5.63 -13.59 5.72
CA SER A 41 -5.49 -12.15 5.89
C SER A 41 -6.82 -11.42 5.78
N PHE A 42 -7.06 -10.47 6.69
CA PHE A 42 -8.29 -9.68 6.72
C PHE A 42 -8.14 -8.39 7.53
N TYR A 43 -9.07 -7.47 7.28
CA TYR A 43 -9.29 -6.30 8.13
C TYR A 43 -10.59 -6.47 8.91
N MET A 44 -10.60 -6.06 10.19
CA MET A 44 -11.82 -6.13 11.01
C MET A 44 -12.70 -4.88 10.83
N GLY A 45 -14.03 -5.09 10.86
CA GLY A 45 -15.00 -4.00 10.93
C GLY A 45 -15.39 -3.38 9.58
N LYS A 46 -16.22 -2.33 9.63
CA LYS A 46 -16.78 -1.65 8.45
C LYS A 46 -16.00 -0.41 8.01
N CYS A 47 -15.07 0.05 8.86
CA CYS A 47 -14.20 1.18 8.63
C CYS A 47 -12.82 0.83 9.23
N PRO A 48 -12.09 -0.10 8.60
CA PRO A 48 -10.83 -0.58 9.17
C PRO A 48 -9.75 0.49 9.10
N ASP A 49 -8.80 0.45 10.03
CA ASP A 49 -7.59 1.27 9.96
C ASP A 49 -6.60 0.63 8.97
N PHE A 50 -6.60 1.12 7.73
CA PHE A 50 -5.68 0.65 6.69
C PHE A 50 -4.21 0.90 7.00
N GLY A 51 -3.89 1.83 7.91
CA GLY A 51 -2.51 2.11 8.29
C GLY A 51 -1.89 1.11 9.26
N GLY A 52 -2.69 0.24 9.90
CA GLY A 52 -2.15 -0.64 10.95
C GLY A 52 -3.00 -1.81 11.42
N SER A 53 -4.20 -2.03 10.87
CA SER A 53 -5.11 -3.09 11.35
C SER A 53 -5.20 -4.32 10.46
N LEU A 54 -4.32 -4.48 9.48
CA LEU A 54 -4.24 -5.70 8.69
C LEU A 54 -3.82 -6.86 9.60
N ILE A 55 -4.70 -7.83 9.76
CA ILE A 55 -4.35 -9.12 10.36
C ILE A 55 -3.89 -10.01 9.21
N THR A 56 -2.68 -10.54 9.28
CA THR A 56 -2.04 -11.31 8.21
C THR A 56 -1.12 -12.40 8.77
N THR A 57 -0.62 -13.27 7.90
CA THR A 57 0.43 -14.26 8.19
C THR A 57 1.67 -13.96 7.37
N GLY A 58 2.82 -14.53 7.77
CA GLY A 58 4.05 -14.41 6.99
C GLY A 58 3.91 -14.98 5.57
N GLU A 59 3.22 -16.12 5.43
CA GLU A 59 2.98 -16.79 4.15
C GLU A 59 2.12 -15.93 3.21
N ASP A 60 1.07 -15.29 3.72
CA ASP A 60 0.22 -14.42 2.90
C ASP A 60 0.95 -13.14 2.50
N TYR A 61 1.74 -12.56 3.40
CA TYR A 61 2.51 -11.37 3.09
C TYR A 61 3.63 -11.65 2.08
N GLU A 62 4.23 -12.85 2.12
CA GLU A 62 5.18 -13.31 1.09
C GLU A 62 4.50 -13.37 -0.29
N LYS A 63 3.28 -13.93 -0.38
CA LYS A 63 2.52 -13.96 -1.66
C LYS A 63 2.21 -12.56 -2.16
N PHE A 64 1.84 -11.64 -1.26
CA PHE A 64 1.64 -10.23 -1.59
C PHE A 64 2.91 -9.60 -2.19
N LEU A 65 4.03 -9.70 -1.48
CA LEU A 65 5.31 -9.16 -1.93
C LEU A 65 5.76 -9.79 -3.24
N TYR A 66 5.67 -11.13 -3.38
CA TYR A 66 6.01 -11.80 -4.61
C TYR A 66 5.17 -11.29 -5.79
N GLY A 67 3.84 -11.22 -5.63
CA GLY A 67 2.93 -10.76 -6.67
C GLY A 67 3.18 -9.30 -7.11
N LEU A 68 3.54 -8.44 -6.15
CA LEU A 68 3.86 -7.03 -6.37
C LEU A 68 5.22 -6.87 -7.04
N LEU A 69 6.28 -7.41 -6.45
CA LEU A 69 7.67 -7.25 -6.92
C LEU A 69 7.94 -7.94 -8.26
N SER A 70 7.22 -9.04 -8.55
CA SER A 70 7.33 -9.76 -9.82
C SER A 70 6.37 -9.27 -10.91
N TYR A 71 5.51 -8.29 -10.60
CA TYR A 71 4.48 -7.78 -11.51
C TYR A 71 3.54 -8.87 -12.04
N THR A 72 3.29 -9.93 -11.26
CA THR A 72 2.47 -11.08 -11.68
C THR A 72 0.99 -10.91 -11.32
N THR A 73 0.67 -10.13 -10.28
CA THR A 73 -0.72 -9.91 -9.84
C THR A 73 -1.35 -8.66 -10.45
N LEU A 74 -0.58 -7.57 -10.57
CA LEU A 74 -1.03 -6.31 -11.16
C LEU A 74 -0.16 -5.93 -12.36
N PRO A 75 -0.72 -5.25 -13.38
CA PRO A 75 0.06 -4.68 -14.46
C PRO A 75 1.19 -3.79 -13.93
N ARG A 76 2.40 -4.01 -14.45
CA ARG A 76 3.60 -3.21 -14.12
C ARG A 76 3.35 -1.70 -14.11
N PRO A 77 2.66 -1.08 -15.09
CA PRO A 77 2.43 0.36 -15.07
C PRO A 77 1.63 0.87 -13.88
N LEU A 78 0.73 0.04 -13.30
CA LEU A 78 -0.01 0.42 -12.10
C LEU A 78 0.86 0.37 -10.85
N ILE A 79 1.79 -0.60 -10.79
CA ILE A 79 2.74 -0.71 -9.70
C ILE A 79 3.76 0.44 -9.78
N GLU A 80 4.35 0.67 -10.96
CA GLU A 80 5.28 1.78 -11.17
C GLU A 80 4.62 3.14 -10.86
N ALA A 81 3.34 3.35 -11.23
CA ALA A 81 2.62 4.57 -10.87
C ALA A 81 2.38 4.71 -9.35
N SER A 82 2.29 3.61 -8.59
CA SER A 82 2.19 3.70 -7.13
C SER A 82 3.52 4.04 -6.46
N GLU A 83 4.64 3.75 -7.11
CA GLU A 83 6.01 4.02 -6.64
C GLU A 83 6.53 5.42 -7.06
N GLU A 84 5.74 6.23 -7.77
CA GLU A 84 6.13 7.61 -8.09
C GLU A 84 6.26 8.45 -6.81
N ASP A 85 7.36 9.19 -6.69
CA ASP A 85 7.59 10.07 -5.54
C ASP A 85 6.54 11.18 -5.47
N ALA A 86 5.68 11.08 -4.46
CA ALA A 86 4.62 12.04 -4.16
C ALA A 86 5.08 13.13 -3.17
N THR A 87 6.32 13.02 -2.67
CA THR A 87 6.93 13.92 -1.70
C THR A 87 8.27 14.53 -2.14
N PRO A 88 8.50 14.89 -3.43
CA PRO A 88 9.82 15.38 -3.89
C PRO A 88 10.24 16.70 -3.24
N PHE A 89 9.30 17.37 -2.56
CA PHE A 89 9.52 18.59 -1.79
C PHE A 89 10.04 18.33 -0.37
N MET A 90 10.28 17.08 0.03
CA MET A 90 10.85 16.70 1.33
C MET A 90 12.38 16.55 1.31
N SER A 91 13.02 16.86 0.17
CA SER A 91 14.47 16.74 -0.08
C SER A 91 15.41 17.41 0.92
N ASP A 92 14.92 18.42 1.67
CA ASP A 92 15.78 19.32 2.44
C ASP A 92 15.90 18.93 3.93
N PHE A 93 15.23 17.87 4.39
CA PHE A 93 15.23 17.46 5.80
C PHE A 93 15.26 15.94 5.96
N TYR A 94 16.08 15.44 6.89
CA TYR A 94 16.05 14.03 7.29
C TYR A 94 14.65 13.65 7.78
N THR A 95 14.03 12.70 7.09
CA THR A 95 12.78 12.08 7.50
C THR A 95 13.11 10.66 7.92
N LEU A 96 12.60 10.23 9.08
CA LEU A 96 12.84 8.88 9.62
C LEU A 96 12.44 7.76 8.63
N TYR A 97 11.69 8.09 7.58
CA TYR A 97 11.11 7.15 6.65
C TYR A 97 11.26 7.51 5.16
N GLY A 98 12.15 8.45 4.81
CA GLY A 98 12.42 8.82 3.41
C GLY A 98 11.22 9.47 2.69
N ASP A 99 11.16 9.23 1.38
CA ASP A 99 10.11 9.66 0.46
C ASP A 99 8.95 8.66 0.39
N TYR A 100 7.79 9.13 -0.09
CA TYR A 100 6.53 8.39 -0.09
C TYR A 100 5.92 8.34 -1.47
N GLY A 101 5.48 7.14 -1.84
CA GLY A 101 4.62 6.91 -3.00
C GLY A 101 3.15 6.99 -2.64
N PHE A 102 2.31 6.38 -3.48
CA PHE A 102 0.88 6.28 -3.21
C PHE A 102 0.60 5.24 -2.11
N GLY A 103 0.62 5.70 -0.86
CA GLY A 103 0.19 4.93 0.32
C GLY A 103 1.26 4.04 0.96
N HIS A 104 2.53 4.18 0.58
CA HIS A 104 3.65 3.43 1.17
C HIS A 104 4.97 4.24 1.09
N PHE A 105 5.97 3.77 1.82
CA PHE A 105 7.33 4.34 1.81
C PHE A 105 8.13 3.78 0.63
N LEU A 106 8.85 4.63 -0.11
CA LEU A 106 9.62 4.21 -1.31
C LEU A 106 10.89 3.42 -0.99
N LEU A 107 11.34 3.45 0.26
CA LEU A 107 12.53 2.73 0.75
C LEU A 107 12.49 1.22 0.49
N CYS A 108 11.32 0.63 0.26
CA CYS A 108 11.18 -0.80 -0.02
C CYS A 108 11.59 -1.20 -1.45
N PHE A 109 11.67 -0.27 -2.40
CA PHE A 109 12.05 -0.54 -3.79
C PHE A 109 13.39 0.08 -4.21
N ASP A 110 13.81 1.15 -3.52
CA ASP A 110 15.04 1.89 -3.84
C ASP A 110 16.30 1.37 -3.11
N SER A 111 16.23 0.18 -2.50
CA SER A 111 17.40 -0.43 -1.84
C SER A 111 18.52 -0.85 -2.82
N VAL A 112 18.35 -0.58 -4.12
CA VAL A 112 19.33 -0.89 -5.18
C VAL A 112 20.48 0.11 -5.23
N ASP A 113 20.30 1.35 -4.79
CA ASP A 113 21.38 2.35 -4.69
C ASP A 113 22.06 2.39 -3.31
N GLY A 114 21.74 1.41 -2.45
CA GLY A 114 22.21 1.34 -1.08
C GLY A 114 21.39 2.26 -0.18
N MET A 115 21.23 1.90 1.10
CA MET A 115 20.75 2.86 2.08
C MET A 115 21.71 4.05 2.01
N THR A 116 21.28 5.17 1.44
CA THR A 116 22.07 6.40 1.46
C THR A 116 22.23 6.78 2.92
N ASP A 117 23.50 6.80 3.35
CA ASP A 117 23.98 7.04 4.72
C ASP A 117 23.33 8.25 5.42
#